data_AF-A0A845BMN8-F1
#
_entry.id   AF-A0A845BMN8-F1
#
_cell.length_a   1.000
_cell.length_b   1.000
_cell.length_c   1.000
_cell.angle_alpha   90.00
_cell.angle_beta   90.00
_cell.angle_gamma   90.00
#
_symmetry.space_group_name_H-M   'P 1'
#
loop_
_entity.id
_entity.type
_entity.pdbx_description
1 polymer ?
#
loop_
_entity_poly.entity_id
_entity_poly.type
_entity_poly.pdbx_seq_one_letter_code
_entity_poly.pdbx_strand_id
1 'polypeptide(L)'
;MPDYTVIDSTKVLDGHYLKKLFWRAEPLKNEVSACKWLWLTAVEIVFGKEILEHMVINASVASVGNHPHVKDHGKIMHLSRHIPAGIVTNLFRKHIVEVLYYKFYRQYGILSPEESPYPKEGKRIIDCSQNRFCVDKTYLEQFISFRRAYDFSWLIINILTDAIIYFVSSDLTLAMLSALVVEAFRRFLKA
;
A
#
# COMPACT_ATOMS: atom_id res chain seq x y z
N MET A 1 -18.76 -25.23 35.29
CA MET A 1 -18.62 -23.75 35.36
C MET A 1 -19.44 -23.19 34.22
N PRO A 2 -20.25 -22.13 34.42
CA PRO A 2 -21.00 -21.55 33.32
C PRO A 2 -20.04 -20.79 32.39
N ASP A 3 -20.18 -21.01 31.09
CA ASP A 3 -19.42 -20.29 30.07
C ASP A 3 -20.04 -18.92 29.84
N TYR A 4 -19.24 -17.86 30.02
CA TYR A 4 -19.68 -16.49 29.75
C TYR A 4 -19.24 -16.07 28.34
N THR A 5 -20.16 -15.50 27.57
CA THR A 5 -19.83 -14.88 26.29
C THR A 5 -19.36 -13.45 26.53
N VAL A 6 -18.11 -13.16 26.18
CA VAL A 6 -17.54 -11.81 26.24
C VAL A 6 -17.98 -11.05 24.98
N ILE A 7 -18.57 -9.87 25.16
CA ILE A 7 -19.00 -8.99 24.08
C ILE A 7 -18.25 -7.67 24.21
N ASP A 8 -17.61 -7.22 23.13
CA ASP A 8 -17.01 -5.89 23.00
C ASP A 8 -17.76 -5.12 21.91
N SER A 9 -18.29 -3.94 22.27
CA SER A 9 -19.07 -3.07 21.39
C SER A 9 -18.27 -1.87 20.86
N THR A 10 -16.94 -1.87 21.05
CA THR A 10 -16.06 -0.82 20.54
C THR A 10 -16.15 -0.73 19.01
N LYS A 11 -16.25 0.51 18.50
CA LYS A 11 -16.32 0.74 17.05
C LYS A 11 -14.97 0.37 16.40
N VAL A 12 -14.98 -0.69 15.61
CA VAL A 12 -13.82 -1.12 14.82
C VAL A 12 -13.64 -0.20 13.61
N LEU A 13 -12.39 0.18 13.31
CA LEU A 13 -12.05 0.93 12.11
C LEU A 13 -12.50 0.19 10.85
N ASP A 14 -13.14 0.93 9.96
CA ASP A 14 -13.94 0.44 8.83
C ASP A 14 -13.22 -0.63 7.97
N GLY A 15 -13.83 -1.83 7.92
CA GLY A 15 -13.19 -3.10 7.53
C GLY A 15 -13.07 -3.38 6.02
N HIS A 16 -13.50 -2.46 5.15
CA HIS A 16 -13.56 -2.70 3.70
C HIS A 16 -12.25 -2.40 2.96
N TYR A 17 -11.13 -3.02 3.39
CA TYR A 17 -9.79 -2.74 2.85
C TYR A 17 -9.59 -3.17 1.40
N LEU A 18 -10.16 -4.31 0.98
CA LEU A 18 -10.14 -4.72 -0.43
C LEU A 18 -10.86 -3.70 -1.31
N LYS A 19 -11.99 -3.15 -0.83
CA LYS A 19 -12.68 -2.08 -1.55
C LYS A 19 -11.82 -0.83 -1.65
N LYS A 20 -11.19 -0.40 -0.54
CA LYS A 20 -10.28 0.75 -0.54
C LYS A 20 -9.07 0.55 -1.47
N LEU A 21 -8.57 -0.68 -1.56
CA LEU A 21 -7.42 -1.06 -2.37
C LEU A 21 -7.70 -0.90 -3.87
N PHE A 22 -8.79 -1.49 -4.35
CA PHE A 22 -9.11 -1.54 -5.77
C PHE A 22 -9.97 -0.36 -6.26
N TRP A 23 -10.81 0.23 -5.42
CA TRP A 23 -11.70 1.33 -5.82
C TRP A 23 -11.18 2.70 -5.37
N ARG A 24 -11.11 3.62 -6.33
CA ARG A 24 -10.76 5.03 -6.12
C ARG A 24 -11.89 5.80 -5.43
N ALA A 25 -11.55 6.63 -4.44
CA ALA A 25 -12.47 7.57 -3.81
C ALA A 25 -12.89 8.67 -4.80
N GLU A 26 -14.08 9.25 -4.59
CA GLU A 26 -14.64 10.30 -5.45
C GLU A 26 -13.68 11.44 -5.83
N PRO A 27 -12.93 12.07 -4.89
CA PRO A 27 -12.03 13.17 -5.26
C PRO A 27 -10.90 12.73 -6.20
N LEU A 28 -10.45 11.48 -6.10
CA LEU A 28 -9.36 10.94 -6.93
C LEU A 28 -9.82 10.54 -8.34
N LYS A 29 -11.13 10.41 -8.57
CA LYS A 29 -11.66 10.04 -9.89
C LYS A 29 -11.35 11.09 -10.96
N ASN A 30 -11.28 12.35 -10.55
CA ASN A 30 -11.02 13.50 -11.42
C ASN A 30 -9.52 13.74 -11.67
N GLU A 31 -8.66 13.30 -10.74
CA GLU A 31 -7.21 13.51 -10.82
C GLU A 31 -6.48 12.35 -11.51
N VAL A 32 -6.96 11.11 -11.34
CA VAL A 32 -6.27 9.89 -11.79
C VAL A 32 -7.17 9.05 -12.69
N SER A 33 -6.70 8.73 -13.89
CA SER A 33 -7.40 7.85 -14.83
C SER A 33 -7.53 6.43 -14.29
N ALA A 34 -8.57 5.70 -14.70
CA ALA A 34 -8.79 4.32 -14.25
C ALA A 34 -7.62 3.38 -14.61
N CYS A 35 -7.02 3.54 -15.80
CA CYS A 35 -5.86 2.76 -16.22
C CYS A 35 -4.63 3.03 -15.32
N LYS A 36 -4.37 4.31 -14.98
CA LYS A 36 -3.30 4.66 -14.04
C LYS A 36 -3.58 4.09 -12.65
N TRP A 37 -4.83 4.11 -12.20
CA TRP A 37 -5.22 3.52 -10.92
C TRP A 37 -4.98 2.00 -10.86
N LEU A 38 -5.33 1.27 -11.92
CA LEU A 38 -5.04 -0.17 -12.02
C LEU A 38 -3.53 -0.43 -11.97
N TRP A 39 -2.74 0.35 -12.70
CA TRP A 39 -1.28 0.24 -12.65
C TRP A 39 -0.71 0.51 -11.25
N LEU A 40 -1.16 1.59 -10.60
CA LEU A 40 -0.75 1.89 -9.22
C LEU A 40 -1.18 0.79 -8.24
N THR A 41 -2.32 0.15 -8.46
CA THR A 41 -2.77 -0.98 -7.66
C THR A 41 -1.89 -2.21 -7.86
N ALA A 42 -1.46 -2.50 -9.10
CA ALA A 42 -0.50 -3.57 -9.35
C ALA A 42 0.84 -3.29 -8.65
N VAL A 43 1.37 -2.08 -8.75
CA VAL A 43 2.61 -1.65 -8.06
C VAL A 43 2.45 -1.78 -6.54
N GLU A 44 1.31 -1.39 -5.99
CA GLU A 44 1.02 -1.54 -4.56
C GLU A 44 0.92 -3.01 -4.13
N ILE A 45 0.30 -3.91 -4.91
CA ILE A 45 0.24 -5.34 -4.56
C ILE A 45 1.64 -5.96 -4.51
N VAL A 46 2.56 -5.49 -5.36
CA VAL A 46 3.95 -5.94 -5.41
C VAL A 46 4.75 -5.41 -4.23
N PHE A 47 4.81 -4.08 -4.05
CA PHE A 47 5.72 -3.44 -3.08
C PHE A 47 5.06 -3.03 -1.76
N GLY A 48 3.72 -3.06 -1.68
CA GLY A 48 2.95 -2.51 -0.56
C GLY A 48 3.30 -3.14 0.77
N LYS A 49 3.64 -4.44 0.79
CA LYS A 49 4.07 -5.11 2.02
C LYS A 49 5.38 -4.53 2.57
N GLU A 50 6.39 -4.36 1.73
CA GLU A 50 7.68 -3.78 2.13
C GLU A 50 7.54 -2.31 2.54
N ILE A 51 6.72 -1.56 1.80
CA ILE A 51 6.40 -0.17 2.11
C ILE A 51 5.74 -0.08 3.50
N LEU A 52 4.75 -0.93 3.79
CA LEU A 52 4.10 -0.98 5.11
C LEU A 52 5.09 -1.33 6.21
N GLU A 53 5.93 -2.37 6.02
CA GLU A 53 6.93 -2.77 7.01
C GLU A 53 7.92 -1.64 7.30
N HIS A 54 8.39 -0.94 6.27
CA HIS A 54 9.26 0.23 6.43
C HIS A 54 8.54 1.41 7.12
N MET A 55 7.25 1.62 6.82
CA MET A 55 6.43 2.63 7.50
C MET A 55 6.21 2.33 8.98
N VAL A 56 6.04 1.06 9.39
CA VAL A 56 5.94 0.68 10.82
C VAL A 56 7.23 1.04 11.55
N ILE A 57 8.38 0.75 10.94
CA ILE A 57 9.69 1.12 11.49
C ILE A 57 9.81 2.64 11.61
N ASN A 58 9.37 3.39 10.61
CA ASN A 58 9.39 4.86 10.66
C ASN A 58 8.39 5.45 11.66
N ALA A 59 7.27 4.77 11.90
CA ALA A 59 6.26 5.17 12.86
C ALA A 59 6.70 4.94 14.31
N SER A 60 7.50 3.90 14.57
CA SER A 60 8.00 3.61 15.92
C SER A 60 9.01 4.66 16.42
N VAL A 61 9.70 5.33 15.50
CA VAL A 61 10.60 6.44 15.82
C VAL A 61 9.80 7.70 16.09
N ALA A 62 9.97 8.29 17.27
CA ALA A 62 9.33 9.54 17.63
C ALA A 62 9.71 10.65 16.63
N SER A 63 8.71 11.43 16.23
CA SER A 63 8.96 12.62 15.43
C SER A 63 9.75 13.65 16.22
N VAL A 64 10.75 14.26 15.59
CA VAL A 64 11.47 15.41 16.11
C VAL A 64 11.13 16.57 15.18
N GLY A 65 10.24 17.47 15.61
CA GLY A 65 9.76 18.59 14.80
C GLY A 65 8.57 19.34 15.42
N ASN A 66 8.15 20.45 14.78
CA ASN A 66 7.10 21.37 15.25
C ASN A 66 5.67 20.93 14.88
N HIS A 67 5.42 19.64 14.63
CA HIS A 67 4.08 19.18 14.24
C HIS A 67 3.12 19.24 15.44
N PRO A 68 1.90 19.78 15.31
CA PRO A 68 0.97 19.99 16.43
C PRO A 68 0.58 18.72 17.21
N HIS A 69 0.90 17.53 16.69
CA HIS A 69 0.61 16.21 17.31
C HIS A 69 1.83 15.27 17.24
N VAL A 70 2.98 15.70 17.77
CA VAL A 70 4.27 14.96 17.73
C VAL A 70 4.17 13.51 18.23
N LYS A 71 3.31 13.24 19.23
CA LYS A 71 3.20 11.90 19.85
C LYS A 71 2.52 10.88 18.94
N ASP A 72 1.51 11.32 18.18
CA ASP A 72 0.68 10.46 17.34
C ASP A 72 1.24 10.30 15.91
N HIS A 73 2.35 10.97 15.61
CA HIS A 73 3.00 10.92 14.30
C HIS A 73 4.39 10.29 14.37
N GLY A 74 4.72 9.52 13.35
CA GLY A 74 6.05 8.95 13.12
C GLY A 74 7.06 9.99 12.64
N LYS A 75 8.27 9.51 12.33
CA LYS A 75 9.35 10.37 11.83
C LYS A 75 8.96 11.13 10.56
N ILE A 76 9.11 12.45 10.58
CA ILE A 76 8.88 13.34 9.43
C ILE A 76 9.99 13.16 8.40
N MET A 77 9.64 12.85 7.16
CA MET A 77 10.60 12.69 6.06
C MET A 77 9.97 12.93 4.68
N HIS A 78 10.80 13.13 3.67
CA HIS A 78 10.33 13.21 2.27
C HIS A 78 9.71 11.88 1.82
N LEU A 79 8.75 11.95 0.89
CA LEU A 79 8.05 10.77 0.36
C LEU A 79 9.01 9.68 -0.15
N SER A 80 10.10 10.08 -0.81
CA SER A 80 11.12 9.18 -1.34
C SER A 80 11.89 8.39 -0.27
N ARG A 81 11.95 8.91 0.97
CA ARG A 81 12.61 8.24 2.11
C ARG A 81 11.72 7.21 2.78
N HIS A 82 10.41 7.19 2.49
CA HIS A 82 9.52 6.10 2.91
C HIS A 82 9.71 4.84 2.05
N ILE A 83 10.44 4.92 0.95
CA ILE A 83 10.69 3.80 0.03
C ILE A 83 11.91 3.00 0.54
N PRO A 84 11.76 1.70 0.82
CA PRO A 84 12.89 0.86 1.21
C PRO A 84 13.94 0.77 0.11
N ALA A 85 15.21 0.71 0.49
CA ALA A 85 16.32 0.61 -0.45
C ALA A 85 16.43 -0.83 -0.97
N GLY A 86 16.25 -1.01 -2.28
CA GLY A 86 16.35 -2.29 -2.98
C GLY A 86 16.54 -2.07 -4.48
N ILE A 87 17.05 -3.08 -5.20
CA ILE A 87 17.32 -2.95 -6.64
C ILE A 87 16.01 -2.73 -7.40
N VAL A 88 15.01 -3.57 -7.11
CA VAL A 88 13.69 -3.50 -7.75
C VAL A 88 12.92 -2.26 -7.32
N THR A 89 12.92 -1.93 -6.02
CA THR A 89 12.24 -0.73 -5.52
C THR A 89 12.84 0.55 -6.08
N ASN A 90 14.16 0.58 -6.34
CA ASN A 90 14.81 1.72 -6.97
C ASN A 90 14.42 1.87 -8.45
N LEU A 91 14.26 0.76 -9.17
CA LEU A 91 13.78 0.76 -10.56
C LEU A 91 12.33 1.30 -10.65
N PHE A 92 11.47 0.89 -9.71
CA PHE A 92 10.07 1.31 -9.66
C PHE A 92 9.83 2.58 -8.83
N ARG A 93 10.89 3.27 -8.38
CA ARG A 93 10.82 4.40 -7.43
C ARG A 93 9.78 5.45 -7.80
N LYS A 94 9.74 5.87 -9.07
CA LYS A 94 8.79 6.90 -9.55
C LYS A 94 7.34 6.47 -9.32
N HIS A 95 7.02 5.21 -9.62
CA HIS A 95 5.67 4.66 -9.44
C HIS A 95 5.35 4.45 -7.97
N ILE A 96 6.33 4.03 -7.16
CA ILE A 96 6.15 3.89 -5.72
C ILE A 96 5.85 5.26 -5.08
N VAL A 97 6.53 6.33 -5.49
CA VAL A 97 6.21 7.70 -5.04
C VAL A 97 4.75 8.06 -5.36
N GLU A 98 4.27 7.73 -6.56
CA GLU A 98 2.86 7.96 -6.91
C GLU A 98 1.90 7.12 -6.06
N VAL A 99 2.24 5.87 -5.75
CA VAL A 99 1.46 5.02 -4.82
C VAL A 99 1.41 5.66 -3.43
N LEU A 100 2.56 6.13 -2.91
CA LEU A 100 2.63 6.81 -1.63
C LEU A 100 1.74 8.06 -1.61
N TYR A 101 1.74 8.85 -2.68
CA TYR A 101 0.96 10.08 -2.76
C TYR A 101 -0.54 9.82 -2.93
N TYR A 102 -0.94 9.08 -3.97
CA TYR A 102 -2.35 8.91 -4.30
C TYR A 102 -3.06 7.92 -3.39
N LYS A 103 -2.36 6.87 -2.93
CA LYS A 103 -2.97 5.84 -2.10
C LYS A 103 -2.73 6.07 -0.63
N PHE A 104 -1.47 6.06 -0.18
CA PHE A 104 -1.16 6.14 1.24
C PHE A 104 -1.52 7.49 1.87
N TYR A 105 -1.30 8.60 1.16
CA TYR A 105 -1.76 9.92 1.60
C TYR A 105 -3.23 10.16 1.26
N ARG A 106 -3.59 10.31 -0.02
CA ARG A 106 -4.92 10.82 -0.42
C ARG A 106 -6.09 9.84 -0.21
N GLN A 107 -5.90 8.54 -0.40
CA GLN A 107 -6.99 7.54 -0.32
C GLN A 107 -7.12 6.96 1.08
N TYR A 108 -6.00 6.59 1.72
CA TYR A 108 -5.99 5.86 2.99
C TYR A 108 -5.81 6.77 4.20
N GLY A 109 -5.21 7.95 4.04
CA GLY A 109 -4.91 8.86 5.16
C GLY A 109 -3.81 8.35 6.10
N ILE A 110 -3.02 7.36 5.68
CA ILE A 110 -1.92 6.80 6.48
C ILE A 110 -0.76 7.79 6.58
N LEU A 111 -0.49 8.52 5.50
CA LEU A 111 0.52 9.55 5.46
C LEU A 111 -0.13 10.92 5.65
N SER A 112 0.43 11.72 6.53
CA SER A 112 0.02 13.11 6.76
C SER A 112 1.16 14.04 6.33
N PRO A 113 0.89 15.04 5.47
CA PRO A 113 1.89 16.03 5.10
C PRO A 113 2.05 17.07 6.22
N GLU A 114 3.27 17.58 6.40
CA GLU A 114 3.55 18.73 7.27
C GLU A 114 2.99 20.03 6.65
N GLU A 115 3.06 20.14 5.33
CA GLU A 115 2.48 21.22 4.54
C GLU A 115 1.74 20.64 3.34
N SER A 116 0.53 21.15 3.06
CA SER A 116 -0.27 20.69 1.93
C SER A 116 0.51 20.80 0.61
N PRO A 117 0.69 19.71 -0.16
CA PRO A 117 1.38 19.76 -1.44
C PRO A 117 0.53 20.50 -2.47
N TYR A 118 1.10 21.55 -3.06
CA TYR A 118 0.43 22.33 -4.09
C TYR A 118 0.85 21.86 -5.50
N PRO A 119 -0.10 21.68 -6.43
CA PRO A 119 0.23 21.40 -7.82
C PRO A 119 1.00 22.58 -8.41
N LYS A 120 2.03 22.31 -9.24
CA LYS A 120 2.74 23.38 -9.95
C LYS A 120 1.79 24.03 -10.96
N GLU A 121 1.71 25.36 -10.93
CA GLU A 121 0.88 26.12 -11.86
C GLU A 121 1.16 25.72 -13.33
N GLY A 122 0.09 25.46 -14.08
CA GLY A 122 0.16 25.15 -15.51
C GLY A 122 0.72 23.76 -15.88
N LYS A 123 1.08 22.90 -14.93
CA LYS A 123 1.57 21.53 -15.20
C LYS A 123 0.75 20.48 -14.44
N ARG A 124 0.46 19.35 -15.08
CA ARG A 124 -0.09 18.15 -14.42
C ARG A 124 0.98 17.42 -13.60
N ILE A 125 1.74 18.16 -12.79
CA ILE A 125 2.85 17.66 -11.98
C ILE A 125 2.67 18.18 -10.56
N ILE A 126 2.60 17.26 -9.61
CA ILE A 126 2.60 17.55 -8.18
C ILE A 126 4.02 17.33 -7.70
N ASP A 127 4.70 18.42 -7.33
CA ASP A 127 6.07 18.36 -6.85
C ASP A 127 6.08 18.29 -5.32
N CYS A 128 6.27 17.08 -4.79
CA CYS A 128 6.37 16.83 -3.36
C CYS A 128 7.83 16.91 -2.85
N SER A 129 8.77 17.46 -3.61
CA SER A 129 10.20 17.47 -3.22
C SER A 129 10.47 18.32 -1.97
N GLN A 130 9.69 19.38 -1.77
CA GLN A 130 9.80 20.25 -0.59
C GLN A 130 8.90 19.75 0.56
N ASN A 131 7.83 19.03 0.25
CA ASN A 131 6.88 18.52 1.23
C ASN A 131 7.45 17.33 1.99
N ARG A 132 7.19 17.31 3.29
CA ARG A 132 7.52 16.22 4.19
C ARG A 132 6.25 15.56 4.68
N PHE A 133 6.35 14.27 4.94
CA PHE A 133 5.24 13.41 5.32
C PHE A 133 5.65 12.56 6.52
N CYS A 134 4.72 12.36 7.43
CA CYS A 134 4.84 11.46 8.57
C CYS A 134 3.72 10.40 8.50
N VAL A 135 3.98 9.26 9.13
CA VAL A 135 2.97 8.21 9.29
C VAL A 135 2.10 8.57 10.49
N ASP A 136 0.78 8.56 10.32
CA ASP A 136 -0.16 8.73 11.43
C ASP A 136 -0.35 7.38 12.15
N LYS A 137 0.00 7.36 13.45
CA LYS A 137 -0.01 6.15 14.27
C LYS A 137 -1.42 5.62 14.54
N THR A 138 -2.44 6.46 14.43
CA THR A 138 -3.84 6.05 14.61
C THR A 138 -4.28 5.02 13.57
N TYR A 139 -3.61 4.99 12.41
CA TYR A 139 -3.90 4.05 11.32
C TYR A 139 -3.00 2.80 11.31
N LEU A 140 -2.12 2.61 12.29
CA LEU A 140 -1.22 1.44 12.33
C LEU A 140 -1.98 0.11 12.40
N GLU A 141 -3.12 0.08 13.08
CA GLU A 141 -3.98 -1.12 13.11
C GLU A 141 -4.43 -1.55 11.71
N GLN A 142 -4.58 -0.59 10.79
CA GLN A 142 -4.98 -0.87 9.41
C GLN A 142 -3.89 -1.57 8.59
N PHE A 143 -2.62 -1.48 9.01
CA PHE A 143 -1.49 -2.04 8.26
C PHE A 143 -1.59 -3.57 8.17
N ILE A 144 -2.06 -4.20 9.24
CA ILE A 144 -2.30 -5.66 9.25
C ILE A 144 -3.38 -6.01 8.23
N SER A 145 -4.43 -5.21 8.15
CA SER A 145 -5.53 -5.42 7.20
C SER A 145 -5.06 -5.24 5.75
N PHE A 146 -4.25 -4.21 5.46
CA PHE A 146 -3.65 -4.03 4.13
C PHE A 146 -2.69 -5.17 3.78
N ARG A 147 -1.84 -5.61 4.72
CA ARG A 147 -0.96 -6.77 4.52
C ARG A 147 -1.76 -8.02 4.15
N ARG A 148 -2.84 -8.31 4.87
CA ARG A 148 -3.75 -9.42 4.55
C ARG A 148 -4.41 -9.25 3.18
N ALA A 149 -4.80 -8.03 2.81
CA ALA A 149 -5.36 -7.75 1.50
C ALA A 149 -4.35 -7.99 0.36
N TYR A 150 -3.06 -7.67 0.56
CA TYR A 150 -2.01 -7.96 -0.41
C TYR A 150 -1.75 -9.46 -0.52
N ASP A 151 -1.66 -10.18 0.59
CA ASP A 151 -1.47 -11.63 0.59
C ASP A 151 -2.64 -12.35 -0.09
N PHE A 152 -3.88 -11.90 0.17
CA PHE A 152 -5.08 -12.39 -0.49
C PHE A 152 -5.10 -12.07 -1.99
N SER A 153 -4.65 -10.87 -2.39
CA SER A 153 -4.55 -10.49 -3.80
C SER A 153 -3.57 -11.38 -4.56
N TRP A 154 -2.43 -11.73 -3.95
CA TRP A 154 -1.48 -12.68 -4.51
C TRP A 154 -2.05 -14.09 -4.64
N LEU A 155 -2.84 -14.55 -3.66
CA LEU A 155 -3.55 -15.83 -3.75
C LEU A 155 -4.50 -15.85 -4.94
N ILE A 156 -5.28 -14.78 -5.14
CA ILE A 156 -6.18 -14.67 -6.30
C ILE A 156 -5.38 -14.70 -7.60
N ILE A 157 -4.26 -13.97 -7.69
CA ILE A 157 -3.41 -13.96 -8.89
C ILE A 157 -2.89 -15.37 -9.21
N ASN A 158 -2.44 -16.12 -8.20
CA ASN A 158 -2.00 -17.50 -8.39
C ASN A 158 -3.13 -18.38 -8.94
N ILE A 159 -4.30 -18.37 -8.27
CA ILE A 159 -5.47 -19.18 -8.69
C ILE A 159 -5.90 -18.83 -10.12
N LEU A 160 -5.94 -17.54 -10.46
CA LEU A 160 -6.31 -17.10 -11.81
C LEU A 160 -5.28 -17.53 -12.85
N THR A 161 -3.99 -17.47 -12.52
CA THR A 161 -2.91 -17.88 -13.43
C THR A 161 -3.00 -19.38 -13.71
N ASP A 162 -3.19 -20.19 -12.67
CA ASP A 162 -3.31 -21.64 -12.79
C ASP A 162 -4.57 -22.03 -13.58
N ALA A 163 -5.70 -21.34 -13.34
CA ALA A 163 -6.92 -21.55 -14.11
C ALA A 163 -6.71 -21.23 -15.60
N ILE A 164 -6.10 -20.08 -15.93
CA ILE A 164 -5.81 -19.69 -17.31
C ILE A 164 -4.94 -20.74 -17.99
N ILE A 165 -3.87 -21.19 -17.32
CA ILE A 165 -2.95 -22.16 -17.90
C ILE A 165 -3.63 -23.51 -18.09
N TYR A 166 -4.40 -23.97 -17.11
CA TYR A 166 -5.19 -25.18 -17.25
C TYR A 166 -6.20 -25.09 -18.41
N PHE A 167 -6.89 -23.96 -18.59
CA PHE A 167 -7.82 -23.78 -19.71
C PHE A 167 -7.11 -23.80 -21.07
N VAL A 168 -5.87 -23.32 -21.16
CA VAL A 168 -5.10 -23.26 -22.41
C VAL A 168 -4.39 -24.59 -22.71
N SER A 169 -3.79 -25.22 -21.70
CA SER A 169 -2.97 -26.43 -21.88
C SER A 169 -3.73 -27.74 -21.65
N SER A 170 -4.85 -27.69 -20.93
CA SER A 170 -5.54 -28.88 -20.37
C SER A 170 -4.62 -29.80 -19.54
N ASP A 171 -3.48 -29.28 -19.08
CA ASP A 171 -2.46 -30.03 -18.35
C ASP A 171 -2.30 -29.47 -16.94
N LEU A 172 -2.66 -30.31 -15.97
CA LEU A 172 -2.54 -30.00 -14.54
C LEU A 172 -1.07 -29.79 -14.12
N THR A 173 -0.12 -30.47 -14.75
CA THR A 173 1.30 -30.37 -14.41
C THR A 173 1.86 -29.00 -14.79
N LEU A 174 1.46 -28.47 -15.96
CA LEU A 174 1.81 -27.12 -16.39
C LEU A 174 1.18 -26.05 -15.48
N ALA A 175 -0.06 -26.26 -15.02
CA ALA A 175 -0.70 -25.37 -14.05
C ALA A 175 -0.01 -25.40 -12.67
N MET A 176 0.45 -26.56 -12.20
CA MET A 176 1.22 -26.62 -10.95
C MET A 176 2.60 -25.97 -11.09
N LEU A 177 3.25 -26.12 -12.25
CA LEU A 177 4.53 -25.48 -12.53
C LEU A 177 4.40 -23.95 -12.56
N SER A 178 3.30 -23.41 -13.09
CA SER A 178 3.08 -21.96 -13.08
C SER A 178 2.92 -21.40 -11.68
N ALA A 179 2.20 -22.08 -10.79
CA ALA A 179 2.09 -21.66 -9.40
C ALA A 179 3.46 -21.52 -8.74
N LEU A 180 4.36 -22.49 -9.01
CA LEU A 180 5.73 -22.48 -8.50
C LEU A 180 6.53 -21.29 -9.07
N VAL A 181 6.40 -21.02 -10.37
CA VAL A 181 7.07 -19.89 -11.03
C VAL A 181 6.58 -18.54 -10.48
N VAL A 182 5.27 -18.37 -10.30
CA VAL A 182 4.70 -17.11 -9.78
C VAL A 182 5.14 -16.89 -8.33
N GLU A 183 5.14 -17.92 -7.48
CA GLU A 183 5.60 -17.78 -6.10
C GLU A 183 7.12 -17.54 -6.04
N ALA A 184 7.91 -18.19 -6.91
CA ALA A 184 9.34 -17.91 -7.02
C ALA A 184 9.60 -16.45 -7.43
N PHE A 185 8.86 -15.93 -8.41
CA PHE A 185 8.93 -14.53 -8.81
C PHE A 185 8.52 -13.58 -7.68
N ARG A 186 7.43 -13.88 -6.98
CA ARG A 186 6.97 -13.12 -5.80
C ARG A 186 8.02 -13.08 -4.70
N ARG A 187 8.77 -14.16 -4.48
CA ARG A 187 9.88 -14.21 -3.51
C ARG A 187 11.10 -13.46 -3.99
N PHE A 188 11.45 -13.57 -5.27
CA PHE A 188 12.55 -12.82 -5.87
C PHE A 188 12.35 -11.31 -5.76
N LEU A 189 11.13 -10.82 -5.97
CA LEU A 189 10.81 -9.40 -5.81
C LEU A 189 10.99 -8.87 -4.38
N LYS A 190 11.00 -9.76 -3.39
CA LYS A 190 11.16 -9.46 -1.95
C LYS A 190 12.59 -9.66 -1.44
N ALA A 191 13.46 -10.24 -2.24
CA ALA A 191 14.85 -10.56 -1.89
C ALA A 191 15.77 -9.38 -2.24
#